data_AF-A0A537PBC1-F1
#
_entry.id   AF-A0A537PBC1-F1
#
_cell.length_a   1.000
_cell.length_b   1.000
_cell.length_c   1.000
_cell.angle_alpha   90.00
_cell.angle_beta   90.00
_cell.angle_gamma   90.00
#
_symmetry.space_group_name_H-M   'P 1'
#
loop_
_entity.id
_entity.type
_entity.pdbx_description
1 polymer ?
#
loop_
_entity_poly.entity_id
_entity_poly.type
_entity_poly.pdbx_seq_one_letter_code
_entity_poly.pdbx_strand_id
1 'polypeptide(L)'
;AVMTLALLLVFVVPFWLAFTTIADNFERIVEWGSSLASFKLPPPPDWLTGVPLFGERAALFWESVAAGSVDALVAKAAPYAGGAATWFVAALGGLGIVFVQFLLTVVIAAIMYVSGEDAAAATQRFGYRLAGERGRESVLLAGQAIRSVALGVVVTALAQSILGGIGLALAGVPFAAVLTAVMFMLCIAQFGPLPVLVPVVIWLYWSGESGWGTFLLVWTLLVGSLDNILRPILMRKGAHLPLVLLLAGVIGGLIAFGLVGIFLGPVVLAVGYTLLQSWIAEETISRDQVVTRSRGAGHS
;
A
#
# COMPACT_ATOMS: atom_id res chain seq x y z
N ALA A 1 -21.91 13.46 -10.57
CA ALA A 1 -22.81 12.88 -9.55
C ALA A 1 -22.53 11.39 -9.31
N VAL A 2 -22.64 10.51 -10.32
CA VAL A 2 -22.44 9.06 -10.12
C VAL A 2 -21.00 8.71 -9.71
N MET A 3 -19.98 9.28 -10.37
CA MET A 3 -18.57 9.03 -10.01
C MET A 3 -18.19 9.59 -8.64
N THR A 4 -18.69 10.77 -8.27
CA THR A 4 -18.46 11.37 -6.95
C THR A 4 -19.13 10.55 -5.85
N LEU A 5 -20.33 10.01 -6.11
CA LEU A 5 -21.04 9.13 -5.19
C LEU A 5 -20.36 7.75 -5.07
N ALA A 6 -19.82 7.22 -6.17
CA ALA A 6 -19.02 6.00 -6.18
C ALA A 6 -17.71 6.16 -5.40
N LEU A 7 -16.99 7.27 -5.58
CA LEU A 7 -15.81 7.60 -4.78
C LEU A 7 -16.18 7.68 -3.30
N LEU A 8 -17.26 8.39 -2.96
CA LEU A 8 -17.73 8.51 -1.59
C LEU A 8 -18.05 7.13 -1.00
N LEU A 9 -18.74 6.24 -1.73
CA LEU A 9 -19.01 4.87 -1.26
C LEU A 9 -17.75 4.03 -1.08
N VAL A 10 -16.88 3.97 -2.09
CA VAL A 10 -15.65 3.13 -2.08
C VAL A 10 -14.70 3.53 -0.97
N PHE A 11 -14.70 4.81 -0.59
CA PHE A 11 -13.73 5.35 0.35
C PHE A 11 -14.33 5.60 1.74
N VAL A 12 -15.53 6.19 1.85
CA VAL A 12 -16.16 6.50 3.14
C VAL A 12 -16.70 5.24 3.82
N VAL A 13 -17.26 4.28 3.08
CA VAL A 13 -17.86 3.09 3.70
C VAL A 13 -16.81 2.22 4.41
N PRO A 14 -15.68 1.85 3.78
CA PRO A 14 -14.66 1.05 4.47
C PRO A 14 -14.05 1.79 5.67
N PHE A 15 -13.86 3.11 5.56
CA PHE A 15 -13.35 3.91 6.67
C PHE A 15 -14.35 3.97 7.82
N TRP A 16 -15.62 4.21 7.53
CA TRP A 16 -16.69 4.24 8.52
C TRP A 16 -16.85 2.89 9.21
N LEU A 17 -16.81 1.79 8.46
CA LEU A 17 -16.83 0.43 9.01
C LEU A 17 -15.61 0.15 9.88
N ALA A 18 -14.40 0.53 9.44
CA ALA A 18 -13.20 0.39 10.26
C ALA A 18 -13.32 1.19 11.56
N PHE A 19 -13.76 2.45 11.47
CA PHE A 19 -13.89 3.34 12.62
C PHE A 19 -14.92 2.83 13.63
N THR A 20 -16.13 2.52 13.18
CA THR A 20 -17.21 2.00 14.05
C THR A 20 -16.80 0.69 14.69
N THR A 21 -16.22 -0.23 13.94
CA THR A 21 -15.82 -1.51 14.52
C THR A 21 -14.66 -1.35 15.52
N ILE A 22 -13.72 -0.43 15.30
CA ILE A 22 -12.68 -0.12 16.30
C ILE A 22 -13.28 0.55 17.53
N ALA A 23 -14.21 1.49 17.36
CA ALA A 23 -14.88 2.19 18.45
C ALA A 23 -15.74 1.23 19.30
N ASP A 24 -16.53 0.38 18.65
CA ASP A 24 -17.44 -0.56 19.30
C ASP A 24 -16.69 -1.73 19.98
N ASN A 25 -15.49 -2.08 19.49
CA ASN A 25 -14.66 -3.13 20.08
C ASN A 25 -13.55 -2.57 20.97
N PHE A 26 -13.54 -1.26 21.24
CA PHE A 26 -12.52 -0.62 22.07
C PHE A 26 -12.43 -1.25 23.47
N GLU A 27 -13.57 -1.44 24.14
CA GLU A 27 -13.62 -2.08 25.46
C GLU A 27 -13.05 -3.50 25.40
N ARG A 28 -13.39 -4.27 24.36
CA ARG A 28 -12.92 -5.64 24.16
C ARG A 28 -11.43 -5.72 23.82
N ILE A 29 -10.88 -4.73 23.10
CA ILE A 29 -9.45 -4.62 22.79
C ILE A 29 -8.66 -4.28 24.06
N VAL A 30 -9.18 -3.38 24.90
CA VAL A 30 -8.60 -3.01 26.19
C VAL A 30 -8.64 -4.19 27.16
N GLU A 31 -9.75 -4.92 27.18
CA GLU A 31 -9.96 -6.11 28.02
C GLU A 31 -9.12 -7.31 27.57
N TRP A 32 -8.91 -7.49 26.26
CA TRP A 32 -7.98 -8.49 25.76
C TRP A 32 -6.53 -8.14 26.12
N GLY A 33 -6.16 -6.86 26.03
CA GLY A 33 -4.85 -6.37 26.45
C GLY A 33 -4.58 -6.57 27.95
N SER A 34 -5.60 -6.39 28.80
CA SER A 34 -5.47 -6.67 30.24
C SER A 34 -5.48 -8.17 30.54
N SER A 35 -6.18 -9.00 29.76
CA SER A 35 -6.19 -10.46 29.91
C SER A 35 -4.83 -11.11 29.59
N LEU A 36 -4.09 -10.57 28.60
CA LEU A 36 -2.71 -10.97 28.28
C LEU A 36 -1.74 -10.72 29.44
N ALA A 37 -2.00 -9.72 30.29
CA ALA A 37 -1.22 -9.47 31.50
C ALA A 37 -1.49 -10.51 32.62
N SER A 38 -2.58 -11.28 32.51
CA SER A 38 -2.97 -12.31 33.49
C SER A 38 -2.69 -13.74 33.02
N PHE A 39 -2.28 -13.94 31.77
CA PHE A 39 -2.04 -15.26 31.20
C PHE A 39 -0.73 -15.84 31.75
N LYS A 40 -0.82 -16.89 32.58
CA LYS A 40 0.35 -17.64 33.06
C LYS A 40 0.97 -18.39 31.88
N LEU A 41 2.26 -18.19 31.61
CA LEU A 41 2.95 -18.92 30.56
C LEU A 41 2.97 -20.43 30.87
N PRO A 42 2.59 -21.30 29.93
CA PRO A 42 2.79 -22.74 30.07
C PRO A 42 4.29 -23.09 30.08
N PRO A 43 4.68 -24.26 30.62
CA PRO A 43 6.07 -24.71 30.64
C PRO A 43 6.66 -24.79 29.21
N PRO A 44 7.99 -24.64 29.07
CA PRO A 44 8.65 -24.58 27.76
C PRO A 44 8.35 -25.84 26.94
N PRO A 45 7.98 -25.71 25.66
CA PRO A 45 7.77 -26.85 24.77
C PRO A 45 9.07 -27.64 24.54
N ASP A 46 9.01 -28.97 24.52
CA ASP A 46 10.18 -29.86 24.38
C ASP A 46 10.96 -29.71 23.05
N TRP A 47 10.36 -29.07 22.04
CA TRP A 47 11.04 -28.79 20.77
C TRP A 47 12.03 -27.62 20.86
N LEU A 48 11.89 -26.74 21.87
CA LEU A 48 12.74 -25.57 22.05
C LEU A 48 14.18 -25.97 22.40
N THR A 49 14.34 -27.02 23.20
CA THR A 49 15.66 -27.58 23.57
C THR A 49 16.35 -28.33 22.43
N GLY A 50 15.63 -28.67 21.37
CA GLY A 50 16.18 -29.34 20.18
C GLY A 50 16.91 -28.44 19.18
N VAL A 51 16.93 -27.11 19.38
CA VAL A 51 17.53 -26.15 18.42
C VAL A 51 19.02 -25.93 18.73
N PRO A 52 19.95 -26.38 17.86
CA PRO A 52 21.39 -26.53 18.18
C PRO A 52 22.20 -25.23 18.34
N LEU A 53 21.58 -24.05 18.24
CA LEU A 53 22.27 -22.75 18.35
C LEU A 53 21.62 -21.76 19.34
N PHE A 54 20.29 -21.84 19.52
CA PHE A 54 19.54 -20.91 20.37
C PHE A 54 18.62 -21.60 21.38
N GLY A 55 18.51 -22.93 21.33
CA GLY A 55 17.53 -23.69 22.10
C GLY A 55 17.71 -23.60 23.61
N GLU A 56 18.94 -23.78 24.10
CA GLU A 56 19.23 -23.64 25.54
C GLU A 56 19.03 -22.20 26.04
N ARG A 57 19.43 -21.18 25.26
CA ARG A 57 19.24 -19.77 25.66
C ARG A 57 17.77 -19.37 25.65
N ALA A 58 17.00 -19.86 24.68
CA ALA A 58 15.57 -19.62 24.59
C ALA A 58 14.80 -20.39 25.67
N ALA A 59 15.22 -21.62 26.00
CA ALA A 59 14.64 -22.41 27.08
C ALA A 59 14.92 -21.79 28.45
N LEU A 60 16.15 -21.35 28.73
CA LEU A 60 16.52 -20.64 29.96
C LEU A 60 15.81 -19.28 30.07
N PHE A 61 15.64 -18.55 28.96
CA PHE A 61 14.84 -17.33 28.94
C PHE A 61 13.37 -17.62 29.25
N TRP A 62 12.78 -18.64 28.61
CA TRP A 62 11.40 -19.08 28.86
C TRP A 62 11.20 -19.53 30.31
N GLU A 63 12.17 -20.25 30.88
CA GLU A 63 12.15 -20.69 32.27
C GLU A 63 12.32 -19.51 33.24
N SER A 64 13.16 -18.52 32.93
CA SER A 64 13.27 -17.28 33.72
C SER A 64 12.00 -16.41 33.67
N VAL A 65 11.27 -16.48 32.56
CA VAL A 65 10.00 -15.80 32.30
C VAL A 65 8.83 -16.56 32.93
N ALA A 66 8.91 -17.88 33.03
CA ALA A 66 7.92 -18.74 33.68
C ALA A 66 8.11 -18.83 35.21
N ALA A 67 9.34 -18.70 35.71
CA ALA A 67 9.69 -18.71 37.15
C ALA A 67 9.68 -17.31 37.78
N GLY A 68 9.95 -16.26 37.00
CA GLY A 68 9.76 -14.87 37.41
C GLY A 68 8.28 -14.48 37.31
N SER A 69 7.74 -13.80 38.32
CA SER A 69 6.37 -13.29 38.22
C SER A 69 6.25 -12.39 36.99
N VAL A 70 5.09 -12.48 36.32
CA VAL A 70 4.73 -11.65 35.16
C VAL A 70 5.00 -10.16 35.42
N ASP A 71 5.00 -9.75 36.70
CA ASP A 71 5.39 -8.42 37.19
C ASP A 71 6.77 -7.95 36.72
N ALA A 72 7.78 -8.81 36.57
CA ALA A 72 9.12 -8.40 36.12
C ALA A 72 9.17 -8.10 34.62
N LEU A 73 8.41 -8.86 33.81
CA LEU A 73 8.19 -8.56 32.39
C LEU A 73 7.30 -7.35 32.21
N VAL A 74 6.24 -7.23 33.02
CA VAL A 74 5.35 -6.07 33.04
C VAL A 74 6.13 -4.83 33.46
N ALA A 75 7.06 -4.90 34.41
CA ALA A 75 7.91 -3.76 34.79
C ALA A 75 8.89 -3.35 33.68
N LYS A 76 9.46 -4.32 32.94
CA LYS A 76 10.30 -4.05 31.76
C LYS A 76 9.50 -3.55 30.56
N ALA A 77 8.28 -4.03 30.40
CA ALA A 77 7.36 -3.66 29.31
C ALA A 77 6.56 -2.40 29.63
N ALA A 78 6.37 -2.03 30.90
CA ALA A 78 5.61 -0.87 31.38
C ALA A 78 6.00 0.45 30.68
N PRO A 79 7.30 0.80 30.51
CA PRO A 79 7.65 2.00 29.76
C PRO A 79 7.25 1.92 28.27
N TYR A 80 7.28 0.74 27.66
CA TYR A 80 6.83 0.53 26.28
C TYR A 80 5.30 0.47 26.17
N ALA A 81 4.61 -0.05 27.18
CA ALA A 81 3.15 -0.07 27.30
C ALA A 81 2.58 1.33 27.49
N GLY A 82 3.25 2.18 28.29
CA GLY A 82 2.92 3.60 28.42
C GLY A 82 3.09 4.36 27.09
N GLY A 83 4.16 4.10 26.34
CA GLY A 83 4.37 4.66 25.00
C GLY A 83 3.34 4.17 23.98
N ALA A 84 3.00 2.88 24.00
CA ALA A 84 1.99 2.31 23.13
C ALA A 84 0.57 2.81 23.47
N ALA A 85 0.24 2.95 24.75
CA ALA A 85 -1.05 3.47 25.21
C ALA A 85 -1.22 4.95 24.85
N THR A 86 -0.17 5.77 25.04
CA THR A 86 -0.19 7.18 24.64
C THR A 86 -0.25 7.35 23.12
N TRP A 87 0.50 6.53 22.36
CA TRP A 87 0.37 6.47 20.90
C TRP A 87 -1.04 6.04 20.46
N PHE A 88 -1.65 5.06 21.12
CA PHE A 88 -2.98 4.57 20.77
C PHE A 88 -4.08 5.60 21.07
N VAL A 89 -4.00 6.29 22.22
CA VAL A 89 -4.91 7.41 22.56
C VAL A 89 -4.73 8.58 21.58
N ALA A 90 -3.48 8.91 21.22
CA ALA A 90 -3.20 9.92 20.20
C ALA A 90 -3.69 9.49 18.81
N ALA A 91 -3.58 8.21 18.47
CA ALA A 91 -4.10 7.65 17.23
C ALA A 91 -5.63 7.74 17.20
N LEU A 92 -6.33 7.38 18.29
CA LEU A 92 -7.78 7.51 18.42
C LEU A 92 -8.25 8.97 18.33
N GLY A 93 -7.56 9.91 18.98
CA GLY A 93 -7.82 11.34 18.83
C GLY A 93 -7.51 11.85 17.41
N GLY A 94 -6.51 11.24 16.75
CA GLY A 94 -6.10 11.52 15.38
C GLY A 94 -7.03 10.96 14.32
N LEU A 95 -7.82 9.92 14.61
CA LEU A 95 -8.77 9.35 13.64
C LEU A 95 -9.81 10.38 13.19
N GLY A 96 -10.24 11.27 14.08
CA GLY A 96 -11.15 12.37 13.74
C GLY A 96 -10.53 13.35 12.73
N ILE A 97 -9.26 13.73 12.92
CA ILE A 97 -8.59 14.64 11.98
C ILE A 97 -8.30 13.96 10.64
N VAL A 98 -7.96 12.66 10.65
CA VAL A 98 -7.82 11.85 9.42
C VAL A 98 -9.14 11.79 8.67
N PHE A 99 -10.28 11.62 9.36
CA PHE A 99 -11.60 11.64 8.75
C PHE A 99 -11.95 12.99 8.11
N VAL A 100 -11.62 14.10 8.80
CA VAL A 100 -11.84 15.45 8.25
C VAL A 100 -10.94 15.69 7.02
N GLN A 101 -9.67 15.34 7.10
CA GLN A 101 -8.73 15.44 5.97
C GLN A 101 -9.20 14.61 4.77
N PHE A 102 -9.77 13.44 5.05
CA PHE A 102 -10.35 12.57 4.06
C PHE A 102 -11.58 13.18 3.39
N LEU A 103 -12.53 13.71 4.17
CA LEU A 103 -13.71 14.40 3.66
C LEU A 103 -13.32 15.60 2.79
N LEU A 104 -12.34 16.38 3.26
CA LEU A 104 -11.78 17.51 2.52
C LEU A 104 -11.14 17.06 1.20
N THR A 105 -10.42 15.94 1.19
CA THR A 105 -9.86 15.35 -0.03
C THR A 105 -10.96 14.95 -1.03
N VAL A 106 -12.06 14.35 -0.56
CA VAL A 106 -13.22 13.99 -1.41
C VAL A 106 -13.88 15.24 -1.99
N VAL A 107 -14.05 16.30 -1.20
CA VAL A 107 -14.62 17.57 -1.66
C VAL A 107 -13.72 18.21 -2.72
N ILE A 108 -12.40 18.28 -2.48
CA ILE A 108 -11.45 18.81 -3.46
C ILE A 108 -11.50 17.98 -4.74
N ALA A 109 -11.50 16.65 -4.65
CA ALA A 109 -11.60 15.78 -5.82
C ALA A 109 -12.92 16.00 -6.59
N ALA A 110 -14.04 16.21 -5.88
CA ALA A 110 -15.32 16.51 -6.49
C ALA A 110 -15.32 17.86 -7.23
N ILE A 111 -14.73 18.90 -6.63
CA ILE A 111 -14.56 20.21 -7.27
C ILE A 111 -13.67 20.08 -8.52
N MET A 112 -12.53 19.39 -8.40
CA MET A 112 -11.63 19.13 -9.53
C MET A 112 -12.30 18.33 -10.65
N TYR A 113 -13.23 17.43 -10.29
CA TYR A 113 -14.00 16.66 -11.28
C TYR A 113 -15.00 17.54 -12.03
N VAL A 114 -15.69 18.45 -11.34
CA VAL A 114 -16.66 19.37 -11.97
C VAL A 114 -15.96 20.31 -12.96
N SER A 115 -14.81 20.86 -12.60
CA SER A 115 -14.02 21.74 -13.49
C SER A 115 -13.00 20.99 -14.35
N GLY A 116 -13.05 19.65 -14.39
CA GLY A 116 -11.96 18.83 -14.92
C GLY A 116 -11.77 18.98 -16.43
N GLU A 117 -12.86 19.14 -17.19
CA GLU A 117 -12.85 19.31 -18.64
C GLU A 117 -12.24 20.66 -19.04
N ASP A 118 -12.64 21.73 -18.35
CA ASP A 118 -12.09 23.08 -18.53
C ASP A 118 -10.62 23.15 -18.13
N ALA A 119 -10.25 22.52 -17.02
CA ALA A 119 -8.86 22.44 -16.57
C ALA A 119 -7.99 21.68 -17.57
N ALA A 120 -8.46 20.52 -18.06
CA ALA A 120 -7.76 19.75 -19.08
C ALA A 120 -7.58 20.53 -20.39
N ALA A 121 -8.62 21.25 -20.84
CA ALA A 121 -8.54 22.12 -22.01
C ALA A 121 -7.54 23.27 -21.80
N ALA A 122 -7.52 23.88 -20.62
CA ALA A 122 -6.56 24.93 -20.27
C ALA A 122 -5.12 24.41 -20.28
N THR A 123 -4.85 23.24 -19.69
CA THR A 123 -3.53 22.62 -19.70
C THR A 123 -3.09 22.23 -21.11
N GLN A 124 -3.99 21.71 -21.95
CA GLN A 124 -3.68 21.42 -23.35
C GLN A 124 -3.37 22.68 -24.16
N ARG A 125 -4.12 23.77 -23.96
CA ARG A 125 -3.85 25.06 -24.61
C ARG A 125 -2.51 25.64 -24.15
N PHE A 126 -2.18 25.49 -22.88
CA PHE A 126 -0.88 25.89 -22.34
C PHE A 126 0.26 25.08 -22.97
N GLY A 127 0.14 23.75 -23.02
CA GLY A 127 1.10 22.89 -23.70
C GLY A 127 1.26 23.26 -25.18
N TYR A 128 0.15 23.50 -25.88
CA TYR A 128 0.17 23.94 -27.28
C TYR A 128 0.89 25.28 -27.47
N ARG A 129 0.70 26.25 -26.55
CA ARG A 129 1.43 27.52 -26.62
C ARG A 129 2.93 27.39 -26.37
N LEU A 130 3.34 26.39 -25.58
CA LEU A 130 4.75 26.21 -25.22
C LEU A 130 5.56 25.52 -26.33
N ALA A 131 4.98 24.49 -26.96
CA ALA A 131 5.71 23.64 -27.92
C ALA A 131 4.86 23.20 -29.14
N GLY A 132 3.78 23.91 -29.45
CA GLY A 132 2.87 23.55 -30.54
C GLY A 132 2.21 22.20 -30.32
N GLU A 133 1.99 21.43 -31.38
CA GLU A 133 1.33 20.13 -31.30
C GLU A 133 2.05 19.16 -30.35
N ARG A 134 3.39 19.23 -30.27
CA ARG A 134 4.21 18.41 -29.36
C ARG A 134 3.86 18.64 -27.89
N GLY A 135 3.64 19.90 -27.51
CA GLY A 135 3.29 20.24 -26.14
C GLY A 135 1.90 19.76 -25.75
N ARG A 136 0.95 19.76 -26.71
CA ARG A 136 -0.37 19.17 -26.51
C ARG A 136 -0.30 17.66 -26.35
N GLU A 137 0.45 16.98 -27.20
CA GLU A 137 0.64 15.52 -27.13
C GLU A 137 1.30 15.09 -25.82
N SER A 138 2.32 15.83 -25.37
CA SER A 138 3.00 15.60 -24.09
C SER A 138 2.03 15.67 -22.90
N VAL A 139 1.13 16.67 -22.89
CA VAL A 139 0.09 16.81 -21.85
C VAL A 139 -0.89 15.63 -21.87
N LEU A 140 -1.29 15.17 -23.06
CA LEU A 140 -2.17 14.01 -23.21
C LEU A 140 -1.51 12.72 -22.72
N LEU A 141 -0.25 12.48 -23.10
CA LEU A 141 0.52 11.32 -22.66
C LEU A 141 0.72 11.32 -21.13
N ALA A 142 1.05 12.48 -20.55
CA ALA A 142 1.16 12.62 -19.09
C ALA A 142 -0.17 12.31 -18.39
N GLY A 143 -1.29 12.81 -18.92
CA GLY A 143 -2.62 12.51 -18.37
C GLY A 143 -2.97 11.01 -18.44
N GLN A 144 -2.65 10.35 -19.56
CA GLN A 144 -2.84 8.90 -19.71
C GLN A 144 -1.96 8.11 -18.73
N ALA A 145 -0.71 8.50 -18.54
CA ALA A 145 0.20 7.88 -17.58
C ALA A 145 -0.32 8.01 -16.15
N ILE A 146 -0.70 9.22 -15.71
CA ILE A 146 -1.26 9.48 -14.37
C ILE A 146 -2.53 8.63 -14.16
N ARG A 147 -3.44 8.61 -15.13
CA ARG A 147 -4.67 7.82 -15.06
C ARG A 147 -4.37 6.32 -14.94
N SER A 148 -3.40 5.83 -15.69
CA SER A 148 -3.01 4.41 -15.67
C SER A 148 -2.43 4.01 -14.31
N VAL A 149 -1.59 4.87 -13.72
CA VAL A 149 -1.06 4.64 -12.37
C VAL A 149 -2.18 4.69 -11.32
N ALA A 150 -3.04 5.71 -11.35
CA ALA A 150 -4.15 5.85 -10.41
C ALA A 150 -5.11 4.64 -10.47
N LEU A 151 -5.48 4.18 -11.67
CA LEU A 151 -6.29 2.98 -11.85
C LEU A 151 -5.57 1.73 -11.35
N GLY A 152 -4.27 1.62 -11.62
CA GLY A 152 -3.43 0.53 -11.11
C GLY A 152 -3.53 0.42 -9.59
N VAL A 153 -3.28 1.51 -8.87
CA VAL A 153 -3.30 1.56 -7.39
C VAL A 153 -4.66 1.11 -6.84
N VAL A 154 -5.76 1.68 -7.36
CA VAL A 154 -7.11 1.38 -6.86
C VAL A 154 -7.49 -0.08 -7.13
N VAL A 155 -7.24 -0.58 -8.34
CA VAL A 155 -7.56 -1.96 -8.72
C VAL A 155 -6.72 -2.96 -7.91
N THR A 156 -5.42 -2.70 -7.74
CA THR A 156 -4.56 -3.56 -6.90
C THR A 156 -5.02 -3.55 -5.45
N ALA A 157 -5.36 -2.38 -4.90
CA ALA A 157 -5.77 -2.28 -3.51
C ALA A 157 -7.09 -3.03 -3.23
N LEU A 158 -8.06 -2.94 -4.14
CA LEU A 158 -9.30 -3.70 -4.05
C LEU A 158 -9.06 -5.20 -4.18
N ALA A 159 -8.25 -5.64 -5.15
CA ALA A 159 -7.96 -7.05 -5.35
C ALA A 159 -7.25 -7.65 -4.12
N GLN A 160 -6.24 -6.95 -3.59
CA GLN A 160 -5.48 -7.39 -2.43
C GLN A 160 -6.33 -7.39 -1.15
N SER A 161 -7.16 -6.37 -0.94
CA SER A 161 -8.01 -6.31 0.25
C SER A 161 -9.10 -7.38 0.24
N ILE A 162 -9.74 -7.62 -0.91
CA ILE A 162 -10.75 -8.67 -1.03
C ILE A 162 -10.11 -10.05 -0.83
N LEU A 163 -9.01 -10.35 -1.53
CA LEU A 163 -8.36 -11.66 -1.42
C LEU A 163 -7.74 -11.87 -0.03
N GLY A 164 -7.10 -10.86 0.55
CA GLY A 164 -6.58 -10.94 1.91
C GLY A 164 -7.71 -11.09 2.93
N GLY A 165 -8.83 -10.38 2.75
CA GLY A 165 -9.99 -10.47 3.63
C GLY A 165 -10.69 -11.83 3.58
N ILE A 166 -10.78 -12.44 2.39
CA ILE A 166 -11.24 -13.83 2.22
C ILE A 166 -10.28 -14.77 2.96
N GLY A 167 -8.96 -14.59 2.81
CA GLY A 167 -7.97 -15.39 3.53
C GLY A 167 -8.12 -15.32 5.05
N LEU A 168 -8.31 -14.11 5.58
CA LEU A 168 -8.54 -13.86 7.01
C LEU A 168 -9.85 -14.50 7.50
N ALA A 169 -10.93 -14.38 6.72
CA ALA A 169 -12.22 -14.96 7.06
C ALA A 169 -12.19 -16.49 7.05
N LEU A 170 -11.50 -17.10 6.08
CA LEU A 170 -11.33 -18.56 6.00
C LEU A 170 -10.51 -19.11 7.16
N ALA A 171 -9.45 -18.39 7.56
CA ALA A 171 -8.62 -18.77 8.71
C ALA A 171 -9.29 -18.52 10.08
N GLY A 172 -10.55 -18.05 10.10
CA GLY A 172 -11.30 -17.84 11.34
C GLY A 172 -10.74 -16.73 12.23
N VAL A 173 -9.97 -15.79 11.67
CA VAL A 173 -9.30 -14.74 12.45
C VAL A 173 -10.34 -13.79 13.05
N PRO A 174 -10.29 -13.50 14.36
CA PRO A 174 -11.18 -12.53 14.97
C PRO A 174 -11.01 -11.15 14.32
N PHE A 175 -12.10 -10.40 14.16
CA PHE A 175 -12.08 -9.07 13.54
C PHE A 175 -11.58 -9.02 12.08
N ALA A 176 -11.75 -10.11 11.31
CA ALA A 176 -11.34 -10.18 9.90
C ALA A 176 -11.83 -8.98 9.05
N ALA A 177 -13.04 -8.49 9.28
CA ALA A 177 -13.57 -7.32 8.57
C ALA A 177 -12.77 -6.03 8.85
N VAL A 178 -12.35 -5.81 10.09
CA VAL A 178 -11.54 -4.63 10.49
C VAL A 178 -10.15 -4.72 9.89
N LEU A 179 -9.51 -5.88 10.03
CA LEU A 179 -8.20 -6.14 9.45
C LEU A 179 -8.22 -5.96 7.93
N THR A 180 -9.31 -6.36 7.27
CA THR A 180 -9.53 -6.14 5.84
C THR A 180 -9.64 -4.65 5.49
N ALA A 181 -10.36 -3.87 6.29
CA ALA A 181 -10.50 -2.43 6.07
C ALA A 181 -9.17 -1.68 6.31
N VAL A 182 -8.43 -2.03 7.36
CA VAL A 182 -7.08 -1.49 7.63
C VAL A 182 -6.12 -1.88 6.50
N MET A 183 -6.16 -3.14 6.06
CA MET A 183 -5.38 -3.62 4.92
C MET A 183 -5.72 -2.86 3.64
N PHE A 184 -7.00 -2.58 3.38
CA PHE A 184 -7.42 -1.77 2.23
C PHE A 184 -6.83 -0.35 2.28
N MET A 185 -6.88 0.31 3.45
CA MET A 185 -6.25 1.63 3.62
C MET A 185 -4.73 1.58 3.39
N LEU A 186 -4.05 0.55 3.90
CA LEU A 186 -2.62 0.37 3.70
C LEU A 186 -2.24 0.06 2.24
N CYS A 187 -3.08 -0.69 1.53
CA CYS A 187 -2.90 -0.94 0.10
C CYS A 187 -3.09 0.32 -0.73
N ILE A 188 -4.11 1.14 -0.43
CA ILE A 188 -4.26 2.48 -1.05
C ILE A 188 -3.04 3.33 -0.72
N ALA A 189 -2.55 3.25 0.51
CA ALA A 189 -1.37 3.96 0.96
C ALA A 189 -0.04 3.35 0.44
N GLN A 190 -0.10 2.43 -0.53
CA GLN A 190 1.03 1.80 -1.20
C GLN A 190 1.97 0.95 -0.30
N PHE A 191 1.61 0.72 0.96
CA PHE A 191 2.33 -0.18 1.87
C PHE A 191 2.01 -1.66 1.61
N GLY A 192 0.91 -1.95 0.91
CA GLY A 192 0.48 -3.31 0.57
C GLY A 192 -0.17 -4.08 1.74
N PRO A 193 -0.44 -5.38 1.55
CA PRO A 193 -1.19 -6.19 2.52
C PRO A 193 -0.31 -6.83 3.62
N LEU A 194 1.01 -6.90 3.39
CA LEU A 194 1.96 -7.56 4.29
C LEU A 194 1.96 -7.02 5.74
N PRO A 195 1.87 -5.70 5.99
CA PRO A 195 1.88 -5.17 7.36
C PRO A 195 0.72 -5.68 8.22
N VAL A 196 -0.39 -6.12 7.60
CA VAL A 196 -1.54 -6.70 8.30
C VAL A 196 -1.42 -8.22 8.36
N LEU A 197 -1.11 -8.86 7.24
CA LEU A 197 -1.12 -10.32 7.15
C LEU A 197 0.02 -10.99 7.94
N VAL A 198 1.22 -10.39 7.96
CA VAL A 198 2.38 -10.98 8.65
C VAL A 198 2.14 -11.14 10.17
N PRO A 199 1.71 -10.10 10.91
CA PRO A 199 1.35 -10.26 12.32
C PRO A 199 0.26 -11.30 12.57
N VAL A 200 -0.73 -11.40 11.67
CA VAL A 200 -1.83 -12.37 11.80
C VAL A 200 -1.32 -13.80 11.61
N VAL A 201 -0.46 -14.05 10.62
CA VAL A 201 0.19 -15.36 10.43
C VAL A 201 0.95 -15.76 11.69
N ILE A 202 1.74 -14.85 12.26
CA ILE A 202 2.52 -15.10 13.49
C ILE A 202 1.58 -15.44 14.66
N TRP A 203 0.47 -14.71 14.80
CA TRP A 203 -0.52 -14.95 15.85
C TRP A 203 -1.21 -16.32 15.72
N LEU A 204 -1.53 -16.75 14.49
CA LEU A 204 -2.10 -18.08 14.23
C LEU A 204 -1.15 -19.22 14.64
N TYR A 205 0.14 -19.09 14.32
CA TYR A 205 1.15 -20.06 14.75
C TYR A 205 1.30 -20.09 16.27
N TRP A 206 1.22 -18.95 16.94
CA TRP A 206 1.29 -18.89 18.40
C TRP A 206 0.03 -19.48 19.06
N SER A 207 -1.14 -19.32 18.44
CA SER A 207 -2.41 -19.85 18.95
C SER A 207 -2.54 -21.37 18.81
N GLY A 208 -1.55 -22.06 18.24
CA GLY A 208 -1.54 -23.52 18.06
C GLY A 208 -2.22 -24.01 16.77
N GLU A 209 -2.79 -23.11 15.97
CA GLU A 209 -3.51 -23.37 14.71
C GLU A 209 -2.52 -23.47 13.52
N SER A 210 -1.58 -24.41 13.60
CA SER A 210 -0.46 -24.51 12.63
C SER A 210 -0.89 -24.79 11.18
N GLY A 211 -2.01 -25.48 10.99
CA GLY A 211 -2.61 -25.75 9.67
C GLY A 211 -3.10 -24.47 8.99
N TRP A 212 -3.91 -23.68 9.70
CA TRP A 212 -4.39 -22.38 9.20
C TRP A 212 -3.29 -21.33 9.11
N GLY A 213 -2.29 -21.37 10.01
CA GLY A 213 -1.10 -20.53 9.91
C GLY A 213 -0.31 -20.77 8.62
N THR A 214 -0.13 -22.03 8.24
CA THR A 214 0.58 -22.40 6.99
C THR A 214 -0.25 -22.03 5.76
N PHE A 215 -1.57 -22.28 5.79
CA PHE A 215 -2.48 -21.84 4.73
C PHE A 215 -2.41 -20.32 4.53
N LEU A 216 -2.54 -19.54 5.61
CA LEU A 216 -2.54 -18.08 5.55
C LEU A 216 -1.17 -17.55 5.12
N LEU A 217 -0.06 -18.20 5.48
CA LEU A 217 1.29 -17.83 5.04
C LEU A 217 1.43 -17.97 3.52
N VAL A 218 1.05 -19.12 2.96
CA VAL A 218 1.07 -19.35 1.51
C VAL A 218 0.13 -18.38 0.81
N TRP A 219 -1.06 -18.17 1.35
CA TRP A 219 -2.04 -17.21 0.83
C TRP A 219 -1.48 -15.77 0.83
N THR A 220 -0.81 -15.37 1.90
CA THR A 220 -0.18 -14.04 2.05
C THR A 220 0.91 -13.84 1.01
N LEU A 221 1.71 -14.87 0.72
CA LEU A 221 2.74 -14.79 -0.32
C LEU A 221 2.13 -14.59 -1.71
N LEU A 222 1.02 -15.26 -2.00
CA LEU A 222 0.28 -15.10 -3.26
C LEU A 222 -0.33 -13.69 -3.37
N VAL A 223 -1.06 -13.24 -2.34
CA VAL A 223 -1.71 -11.92 -2.31
C VAL A 223 -0.69 -10.78 -2.34
N GLY A 224 0.42 -10.94 -1.62
CA GLY A 224 1.54 -10.00 -1.60
C GLY A 224 2.36 -9.99 -2.90
N SER A 225 2.20 -10.99 -3.77
CA SER A 225 2.84 -11.01 -5.10
C SER A 225 1.96 -10.41 -6.20
N LEU A 226 0.68 -10.14 -5.92
CA LEU A 226 -0.27 -9.63 -6.93
C LEU A 226 0.08 -8.24 -7.43
N ASP A 227 0.63 -7.37 -6.58
CA ASP A 227 1.06 -6.02 -6.97
C ASP A 227 2.23 -6.06 -7.97
N ASN A 228 3.12 -7.05 -7.84
CA ASN A 228 4.23 -7.29 -8.75
C ASN A 228 3.78 -7.82 -10.12
N ILE A 229 2.58 -8.42 -10.21
CA ILE A 229 2.02 -8.99 -11.45
C ILE A 229 1.03 -8.02 -12.12
N LEU A 230 0.18 -7.34 -11.35
CA LEU A 230 -0.82 -6.41 -11.89
C LEU A 230 -0.16 -5.19 -12.52
N ARG A 231 0.90 -4.64 -11.93
CA ARG A 231 1.61 -3.47 -12.49
C ARG A 231 2.08 -3.68 -13.95
N PRO A 232 2.81 -4.76 -14.30
CA PRO A 232 3.21 -4.99 -15.69
C PRO A 232 2.03 -5.29 -16.63
N ILE A 233 0.92 -5.88 -16.14
CA ILE A 233 -0.28 -6.12 -16.96
C ILE A 233 -1.02 -4.82 -17.27
N LEU A 234 -1.16 -3.92 -16.30
CA LEU A 234 -1.80 -2.61 -16.50
C LEU A 234 -0.92 -1.64 -17.33
N MET A 235 0.41 -1.78 -17.27
CA MET A 235 1.36 -0.97 -18.05
C MET A 235 1.65 -1.53 -19.46
N ARG A 236 0.96 -2.58 -19.93
CA ARG A 236 1.07 -3.10 -21.32
C ARG A 236 0.53 -2.16 -22.41
N LYS A 237 0.19 -0.91 -22.09
CA LYS A 237 -0.11 0.15 -23.06
C LYS A 237 0.74 1.38 -22.77
N GLY A 238 1.95 1.45 -23.34
CA GLY A 238 2.61 2.73 -23.62
C GLY A 238 4.10 2.85 -23.29
N ALA A 239 4.60 2.27 -22.20
CA ALA A 239 6.04 2.36 -21.88
C ALA A 239 6.46 1.27 -20.90
N HIS A 240 7.41 0.44 -21.30
CA HIS A 240 8.05 -0.55 -20.43
C HIS A 240 8.98 0.16 -19.43
N LEU A 241 8.44 0.66 -18.32
CA LEU A 241 9.25 1.15 -17.21
C LEU A 241 9.90 -0.04 -16.49
N PRO A 242 11.25 -0.15 -16.48
CA PRO A 242 11.93 -1.20 -15.74
C PRO A 242 11.63 -1.09 -14.23
N LEU A 243 11.47 -2.22 -13.54
CA LEU A 243 11.21 -2.28 -12.09
C LEU A 243 12.23 -1.45 -11.29
N VAL A 244 13.49 -1.44 -11.73
CA VAL A 244 14.58 -0.68 -11.14
C VAL A 244 14.29 0.83 -11.15
N LEU A 245 13.70 1.34 -12.23
CA LEU A 245 13.30 2.75 -12.32
C LEU A 245 12.19 3.04 -11.31
N LEU A 246 11.21 2.15 -11.17
CA LEU A 246 10.12 2.35 -10.22
C LEU A 246 10.64 2.38 -8.76
N LEU A 247 11.54 1.46 -8.40
CA LEU A 247 12.21 1.45 -7.10
C LEU A 247 13.04 2.72 -6.88
N ALA A 248 13.79 3.16 -7.90
CA ALA A 248 14.52 4.43 -7.86
C ALA A 248 13.56 5.63 -7.69
N GLY A 249 12.37 5.58 -8.30
CA GLY A 249 11.32 6.57 -8.13
C GLY A 249 10.78 6.60 -6.70
N VAL A 250 10.47 5.45 -6.09
CA VAL A 250 10.01 5.39 -4.69
C VAL A 250 11.07 5.92 -3.73
N ILE A 251 12.31 5.44 -3.86
CA ILE A 251 13.42 5.81 -2.98
C ILE A 251 13.78 7.29 -3.18
N GLY A 252 13.97 7.72 -4.43
CA GLY A 252 14.27 9.11 -4.76
C GLY A 252 13.15 10.07 -4.38
N GLY A 253 11.89 9.65 -4.57
CA GLY A 253 10.73 10.39 -4.12
C GLY A 253 10.69 10.54 -2.61
N LEU A 254 10.91 9.46 -1.86
CA LEU A 254 10.97 9.48 -0.39
C LEU A 254 12.05 10.45 0.12
N ILE A 255 13.22 10.48 -0.52
CA ILE A 255 14.30 11.41 -0.17
C ILE A 255 13.92 12.86 -0.50
N ALA A 256 13.28 13.11 -1.64
CA ALA A 256 12.98 14.47 -2.12
C ALA A 256 11.75 15.10 -1.45
N PHE A 257 10.69 14.32 -1.21
CA PHE A 257 9.37 14.82 -0.79
C PHE A 257 8.84 14.10 0.47
N GLY A 258 9.65 13.28 1.14
CA GLY A 258 9.23 12.51 2.31
C GLY A 258 8.17 11.45 1.96
N LEU A 259 7.26 11.17 2.90
CA LEU A 259 6.20 10.16 2.75
C LEU A 259 5.34 10.37 1.49
N VAL A 260 5.06 11.62 1.11
CA VAL A 260 4.31 11.97 -0.11
C VAL A 260 5.06 11.51 -1.37
N GLY A 261 6.38 11.54 -1.32
CA GLY A 261 7.26 11.15 -2.41
C GLY A 261 7.22 9.67 -2.78
N ILE A 262 6.77 8.78 -1.88
CA ILE A 262 6.53 7.36 -2.20
C ILE A 262 5.47 7.22 -3.29
N PHE A 263 4.47 8.12 -3.32
CA PHE A 263 3.44 8.17 -4.36
C PHE A 263 3.89 8.97 -5.57
N LEU A 264 4.47 10.15 -5.32
CA LEU A 264 4.80 11.09 -6.38
C LEU A 264 5.99 10.62 -7.23
N GLY A 265 6.98 10.00 -6.59
CA GLY A 265 8.25 9.61 -7.21
C GLY A 265 8.09 8.68 -8.41
N PRO A 266 7.39 7.53 -8.29
CA PRO A 266 7.11 6.66 -9.43
C PRO A 266 6.35 7.34 -10.56
N VAL A 267 5.38 8.22 -10.24
CA VAL A 267 4.57 8.93 -11.25
C VAL A 267 5.43 9.92 -12.03
N VAL A 268 6.20 10.76 -11.33
CA VAL A 268 7.09 11.75 -11.96
C VAL A 268 8.13 11.06 -12.83
N LEU A 269 8.72 9.97 -12.33
CA LEU A 269 9.72 9.20 -13.08
C LEU A 269 9.10 8.49 -14.28
N ALA A 270 7.87 7.98 -14.15
CA ALA A 270 7.13 7.38 -15.25
C ALA A 270 6.85 8.37 -16.37
N VAL A 271 6.38 9.58 -16.02
CA VAL A 271 6.14 10.67 -16.97
C VAL A 271 7.45 11.09 -17.63
N GLY A 272 8.50 11.34 -16.84
CA GLY A 272 9.81 11.74 -17.36
C GLY A 272 10.42 10.72 -18.32
N TYR A 273 10.36 9.43 -17.98
CA TYR A 273 10.83 8.35 -18.84
C TYR A 273 10.00 8.23 -20.12
N THR A 274 8.68 8.36 -20.03
CA THR A 274 7.79 8.30 -21.21
C THR A 274 8.06 9.45 -22.17
N LEU A 275 8.25 10.67 -21.63
CA LEU A 275 8.62 11.83 -22.43
C LEU A 275 10.01 11.66 -23.06
N LEU A 276 10.99 11.17 -22.29
CA LEU A 276 12.34 10.90 -22.79
C LEU A 276 12.32 9.87 -23.92
N GLN A 277 11.57 8.78 -23.77
CA GLN A 277 11.43 7.76 -24.81
C GLN A 277 10.74 8.30 -26.06
N SER A 278 9.70 9.11 -25.91
CA SER A 278 9.05 9.76 -27.06
C SER A 278 10.01 10.68 -27.82
N TRP A 279 10.87 11.40 -27.10
CA TRP A 279 11.89 12.28 -27.69
C TRP A 279 13.00 11.50 -28.42
N ILE A 280 13.49 10.41 -27.83
CA ILE A 280 14.53 9.56 -28.46
C ILE A 280 13.98 8.83 -29.70
N ALA A 281 12.73 8.35 -29.65
CA ALA A 281 12.12 7.63 -30.77
C ALA A 281 11.90 8.51 -32.02
N GLU A 282 11.72 9.82 -31.85
CA GLU A 282 11.62 10.78 -32.97
C GLU A 282 12.93 10.91 -33.78
N GLU A 283 14.11 10.74 -33.18
CA GLU A 283 15.39 10.77 -33.91
C GLU A 283 15.51 9.63 -34.91
N THR A 284 14.88 8.48 -34.63
CA THR A 284 14.98 7.29 -35.48
C THR A 284 14.09 7.42 -36.74
N ILE A 285 12.90 8.02 -36.62
CA ILE A 285 11.98 8.25 -37.75
C ILE A 285 12.50 9.34 -38.70
N SER A 286 13.09 10.41 -38.14
CA SER A 286 13.68 11.49 -38.95
C SER A 286 14.85 10.98 -39.81
N ARG A 287 15.67 10.07 -39.28
CA ARG A 287 16.85 9.53 -39.97
C ARG A 287 16.49 8.55 -41.10
N ASP A 288 15.47 7.72 -40.94
CA ASP A 288 15.01 6.80 -42.00
C ASP A 288 14.30 7.52 -43.16
N GLN A 289 13.55 8.60 -42.88
CA GLN A 289 12.93 9.47 -43.90
C GLN A 289 13.99 10.21 -44.75
N VAL A 290 15.12 10.59 -44.13
CA VAL A 290 16.24 11.25 -44.84
C VAL A 290 17.01 10.25 -45.71
N VAL A 291 17.21 9.02 -45.26
CA VAL A 291 17.92 7.96 -46.02
C VAL A 291 17.08 7.44 -47.20
N THR A 292 15.74 7.38 -47.08
CA THR A 292 14.88 7.01 -48.22
C THR A 292 14.79 8.10 -49.28
N ARG A 293 14.81 9.39 -48.90
CA ARG A 293 14.88 10.50 -49.87
C ARG A 293 16.21 10.61 -50.60
N SER A 294 17.34 10.33 -49.94
CA SER A 294 18.65 10.37 -50.61
C SER A 294 18.88 9.21 -51.58
N ARG A 295 18.29 8.03 -51.33
CA ARG A 295 18.31 6.90 -52.27
C ARG A 295 17.37 7.09 -53.47
N GLY A 296 16.26 7.80 -53.32
CA GLY A 296 15.33 8.11 -54.42
C GLY A 296 15.82 9.18 -55.39
N ALA A 297 16.75 10.05 -54.98
CA ALA A 297 17.27 11.15 -55.80
C ALA A 297 18.55 10.80 -56.61
N GLY A 298 19.08 9.58 -56.47
CA GLY A 298 20.27 9.11 -57.19
C GLY A 298 19.98 8.20 -58.40
N HIS A 299 18.70 7.94 -58.70
CA HIS A 299 18.24 7.13 -59.83
C HIS A 299 17.14 7.87 -60.59
N SER A 300 17.49 9.02 -61.13
CA SER A 300 16.71 9.73 -62.16
C SER A 300 17.69 10.33 -63.17
#